data_AF-A0A3M1ZCJ5-F1
#
_entry.id   AF-A0A3M1ZCJ5-F1
#
_cell.length_a   1.000
_cell.length_b   1.000
_cell.length_c   1.000
_cell.angle_alpha   90.00
_cell.angle_beta   90.00
_cell.angle_gamma   90.00
#
_symmetry.space_group_name_H-M   'P 1'
#
loop_
_entity.id
_entity.type
_entity.pdbx_description
1 polymer ?
#
loop_
_entity_poly.entity_id
_entity_poly.type
_entity_poly.pdbx_seq_one_letter_code
_entity_poly.pdbx_strand_id
1 'polypeptide(L)'
;MKTTGSLMLLIPLLLSTAITTLHGQSEKTLVKSFNLNGNQFVLLDLEGNVDVKTWKGDLMRIQITVALENGTEAMLKSLVQAGRYNLKGDDATGEFVVTAPGLQRKVTVRGKELVENISYTVFAPENVTVRLNDSASTSKEDVKIPNQF
;
A
#
# COMPACT_ATOMS: atom_id res chain seq x y z
N MET A 1 32.91 -18.68 69.34
CA MET A 1 31.74 -19.23 68.62
C MET A 1 30.54 -18.33 68.90
N LYS A 2 30.24 -17.39 67.99
CA LYS A 2 28.99 -16.61 67.95
C LYS A 2 28.70 -16.31 66.48
N THR A 3 27.59 -16.86 65.99
CA THR A 3 27.13 -16.79 64.61
C THR A 3 26.47 -15.43 64.35
N THR A 4 27.07 -14.60 63.50
CA THR A 4 26.42 -13.41 62.97
C THR A 4 25.60 -13.80 61.74
N GLY A 5 24.28 -13.79 61.91
CA GLY A 5 23.32 -14.10 60.86
C GLY A 5 23.42 -13.11 59.71
N SER A 6 23.55 -13.65 58.49
CA SER A 6 23.52 -12.90 57.24
C SER A 6 22.10 -12.37 57.02
N LEU A 7 21.95 -11.04 57.03
CA LEU A 7 20.70 -10.36 56.71
C LEU A 7 20.50 -10.40 55.19
N MET A 8 19.79 -11.42 54.68
CA MET A 8 19.36 -11.45 53.27
C MET A 8 18.33 -10.35 53.03
N LEU A 9 18.76 -9.31 52.32
CA LEU A 9 17.91 -8.21 51.86
C LEU A 9 17.19 -8.66 50.58
N LEU A 10 15.91 -9.04 50.70
CA LEU A 10 15.06 -9.43 49.58
C LEU A 10 14.54 -8.16 48.88
N ILE A 11 15.14 -7.78 47.75
CA ILE A 11 14.67 -6.67 46.91
C ILE A 11 13.55 -7.20 45.99
N PRO A 12 12.31 -6.67 46.04
CA PRO A 12 11.31 -7.00 45.04
C PRO A 12 11.65 -6.27 43.75
N LEU A 13 12.08 -7.03 42.74
CA LEU A 13 12.31 -6.54 41.38
C LEU A 13 10.95 -6.17 40.77
N LEU A 14 10.61 -4.87 40.79
CA LEU A 14 9.45 -4.31 40.09
C LEU A 14 9.67 -4.48 38.58
N LEU A 15 9.10 -5.53 38.00
CA LEU A 15 9.13 -5.78 36.56
C LEU A 15 8.04 -4.93 35.89
N SER A 16 8.36 -3.67 35.61
CA SER A 16 7.51 -2.76 34.83
C SER A 16 7.40 -3.28 33.39
N THR A 17 6.36 -4.05 33.10
CA THR A 17 6.02 -4.42 31.73
C THR A 17 5.51 -3.18 31.00
N ALA A 18 6.35 -2.59 30.15
CA ALA A 18 5.90 -1.61 29.19
C ALA A 18 4.93 -2.32 28.22
N ILE A 19 3.64 -2.05 28.36
CA ILE A 19 2.63 -2.48 27.38
C ILE A 19 2.89 -1.65 26.12
N THR A 20 3.71 -2.18 25.21
CA THR A 20 3.79 -1.64 23.86
C THR A 20 2.49 -2.03 23.15
N THR A 21 1.55 -1.10 23.09
CA THR A 21 0.42 -1.25 22.17
C THR A 21 0.98 -1.19 20.75
N LEU A 22 1.22 -2.35 20.14
CA LEU A 22 1.35 -2.45 18.70
C LEU A 22 0.01 -2.02 18.11
N HIS A 23 -0.12 -0.73 17.80
CA HIS A 23 -1.20 -0.27 16.94
C HIS A 23 -0.91 -0.87 15.57
N GLY A 24 -1.62 -1.94 15.22
CA GLY A 24 -1.61 -2.47 13.86
C GLY A 24 -2.00 -1.34 12.92
N GLN A 25 -1.12 -1.04 11.97
CA GLN A 25 -1.42 -0.10 10.91
C GLN A 25 -2.69 -0.59 10.21
N SER A 26 -3.68 0.29 10.09
CA SER A 26 -4.93 -0.02 9.42
C SER A 26 -4.64 -0.21 7.93
N GLU A 27 -4.53 -1.46 7.47
CA GLU A 27 -4.26 -1.83 6.08
C GLU A 27 -5.48 -2.50 5.43
N LYS A 28 -5.70 -2.22 4.14
CA LYS A 28 -6.72 -2.92 3.35
C LYS A 28 -6.28 -3.06 1.90
N THR A 29 -6.50 -4.26 1.35
CA THR A 29 -6.35 -4.52 -0.08
C THR A 29 -7.70 -4.43 -0.79
N LEU A 30 -7.71 -3.78 -1.94
CA LEU A 30 -8.84 -3.66 -2.86
C LEU A 30 -8.44 -4.24 -4.21
N VAL A 31 -9.41 -4.73 -4.96
CA VAL A 31 -9.15 -5.29 -6.30
C VAL A 31 -10.11 -4.65 -7.28
N LYS A 32 -9.57 -4.11 -8.37
CA LYS A 32 -10.34 -3.63 -9.51
C LYS A 32 -9.93 -4.39 -10.77
N SER A 33 -10.90 -4.89 -11.51
CA SER A 33 -10.68 -5.46 -12.84
C SER A 33 -11.20 -4.53 -13.92
N PHE A 34 -10.49 -4.50 -15.03
CA PHE A 34 -10.81 -3.74 -16.23
C PHE A 34 -10.87 -4.70 -17.42
N ASN A 35 -11.97 -4.60 -18.18
CA ASN A 35 -12.01 -5.14 -19.52
C ASN A 35 -11.40 -4.08 -20.43
N LEU A 36 -10.31 -4.43 -21.11
CA LEU A 36 -9.58 -3.51 -21.99
C LEU A 36 -10.25 -3.36 -23.35
N ASN A 37 -11.30 -4.14 -23.65
CA ASN A 37 -12.06 -4.11 -24.91
C ASN A 37 -11.15 -4.21 -26.16
N GLY A 38 -10.06 -4.98 -26.06
CA GLY A 38 -9.07 -5.15 -27.13
C GLY A 38 -7.94 -4.11 -27.15
N ASN A 39 -7.94 -3.11 -26.27
CA ASN A 39 -6.80 -2.20 -26.12
C ASN A 39 -5.55 -2.95 -25.64
N GLN A 40 -4.46 -2.78 -26.38
CA GLN A 40 -3.15 -3.37 -26.08
C GLN A 40 -2.23 -2.38 -25.35
N PHE A 41 -2.62 -1.12 -25.23
CA PHE A 41 -1.85 -0.08 -24.56
C PHE A 41 -2.66 0.46 -23.38
N VAL A 42 -2.01 0.51 -22.22
CA VAL A 42 -2.58 1.03 -20.99
C VAL A 42 -1.65 2.09 -20.42
N LEU A 43 -2.17 3.28 -20.13
CA LEU A 43 -1.49 4.30 -19.35
C LEU A 43 -2.01 4.27 -17.91
N LEU A 44 -1.11 4.08 -16.95
CA LEU A 44 -1.42 4.21 -15.53
C LEU A 44 -1.02 5.61 -15.05
N ASP A 45 -2.04 6.42 -14.79
CA ASP A 45 -1.92 7.73 -14.16
C ASP A 45 -2.32 7.62 -12.69
N LEU A 46 -1.41 7.01 -11.92
CA LEU A 46 -1.60 6.66 -10.52
C LEU A 46 -0.45 7.24 -9.69
N GLU A 47 -0.78 7.97 -8.63
CA GLU A 47 0.20 8.46 -7.66
C GLU A 47 0.56 7.35 -6.67
N GLY A 48 1.84 7.02 -6.57
CA GLY A 48 2.37 6.03 -5.63
C GLY A 48 3.28 4.98 -6.28
N ASN A 49 3.57 3.92 -5.53
CA ASN A 49 4.40 2.82 -6.02
C ASN A 49 3.56 1.87 -6.88
N VAL A 50 4.01 1.59 -8.10
CA VAL A 50 3.34 0.68 -9.03
C VAL A 50 4.27 -0.48 -9.39
N ASP A 51 3.84 -1.69 -9.08
CA ASP A 51 4.48 -2.95 -9.48
C ASP A 51 3.64 -3.59 -10.61
N VAL A 52 4.26 -3.91 -11.74
CA VAL A 52 3.58 -4.48 -12.90
C VAL A 52 4.03 -5.92 -13.12
N LYS A 53 3.05 -6.82 -13.17
CA LYS A 53 3.20 -8.25 -13.38
C LYS A 53 2.44 -8.69 -14.61
N THR A 54 3.07 -9.49 -15.43
CA THR A 54 2.38 -10.18 -16.53
C THR A 54 1.66 -11.41 -15.98
N TRP A 55 0.46 -11.69 -16.49
CA TRP A 55 -0.30 -12.90 -16.11
C TRP A 55 -1.13 -13.48 -17.27
N LYS A 56 -1.50 -14.75 -17.11
CA LYS A 56 -2.38 -15.49 -18.04
C LYS A 56 -3.85 -15.25 -17.69
N GLY A 57 -4.38 -14.12 -18.15
CA GLY A 57 -5.79 -13.79 -18.02
C GLY A 57 -6.21 -12.69 -18.99
N ASP A 58 -7.50 -12.63 -19.30
CA ASP A 58 -8.03 -11.71 -20.33
C ASP A 58 -8.35 -10.30 -19.80
N LEU A 59 -8.49 -10.17 -18.49
CA LEU A 59 -8.75 -8.90 -17.82
C LEU A 59 -7.46 -8.34 -17.24
N MET A 60 -7.32 -7.02 -17.27
CA MET A 60 -6.34 -6.37 -16.41
C MET A 60 -6.89 -6.30 -14.99
N ARG A 61 -6.07 -6.60 -13.99
CA ARG A 61 -6.43 -6.48 -12.57
C ARG A 61 -5.44 -5.59 -11.86
N ILE A 62 -5.94 -4.68 -11.04
CA ILE A 62 -5.13 -3.83 -10.17
C ILE A 62 -5.51 -4.13 -8.73
N GLN A 63 -4.54 -4.58 -7.95
CA GLN A 63 -4.62 -4.63 -6.51
C GLN A 63 -4.13 -3.30 -5.94
N ILE A 64 -4.89 -2.73 -5.02
CA ILE A 64 -4.57 -1.47 -4.35
C ILE A 64 -4.39 -1.82 -2.88
N THR A 65 -3.21 -1.60 -2.34
CA THR A 65 -2.95 -1.73 -0.91
C THR A 65 -2.89 -0.34 -0.31
N VAL A 66 -3.72 -0.12 0.71
CA VAL A 66 -3.83 1.18 1.38
C VAL A 66 -3.60 0.98 2.86
N ALA A 67 -2.73 1.79 3.44
CA ALA A 67 -2.49 1.85 4.86
C ALA A 67 -2.60 3.29 5.39
N LEU A 68 -3.24 3.47 6.55
CA LEU A 68 -3.32 4.78 7.22
C LEU A 68 -2.24 4.89 8.29
N GLU A 69 -1.39 5.92 8.24
CA GLU A 69 -0.38 6.16 9.29
C GLU A 69 -1.00 6.78 10.54
N ASN A 70 -1.95 7.70 10.36
CA ASN A 70 -2.59 8.46 11.42
C ASN A 70 -4.13 8.33 11.38
N GLY A 71 -4.64 7.12 11.11
CA GLY A 71 -6.06 6.80 11.02
C GLY A 71 -6.45 5.46 11.65
N THR A 72 -7.76 5.20 11.72
CA THR A 72 -8.31 3.95 12.28
C THR A 72 -8.88 3.05 11.18
N GLU A 73 -9.05 1.76 11.48
CA GLU A 73 -9.70 0.81 10.56
C GLU A 73 -11.11 1.26 10.16
N ALA A 74 -11.89 1.79 11.11
CA ALA A 74 -13.22 2.33 10.84
C ALA A 74 -13.18 3.50 9.85
N MET A 75 -12.16 4.36 9.94
CA MET A 75 -11.95 5.44 8.98
C MET A 75 -11.55 4.90 7.61
N LEU A 76 -10.59 3.97 7.53
CA LEU A 76 -10.21 3.34 6.27
C LEU A 76 -11.42 2.68 5.58
N LYS A 77 -12.23 1.95 6.35
CA LYS A 77 -13.48 1.36 5.86
C LYS A 77 -14.44 2.43 5.32
N SER A 78 -14.59 3.55 6.00
CA SER A 78 -15.46 4.66 5.57
C SER A 78 -14.95 5.29 4.25
N LEU A 79 -13.64 5.48 4.11
CA LEU A 79 -13.02 6.01 2.89
C LEU A 79 -13.19 5.06 1.70
N VAL A 80 -13.04 3.75 1.94
CA VAL A 80 -13.32 2.71 0.94
C VAL A 80 -14.78 2.75 0.52
N GLN A 81 -15.71 2.83 1.47
CA GLN A 81 -17.16 2.90 1.18
C GLN A 81 -17.53 4.17 0.42
N ALA A 82 -16.87 5.30 0.70
CA ALA A 82 -17.03 6.55 -0.04
C ALA A 82 -16.40 6.51 -1.44
N GLY A 83 -15.71 5.42 -1.81
CA GLY A 83 -15.10 5.23 -3.12
C GLY A 83 -13.83 6.05 -3.34
N ARG A 84 -13.14 6.48 -2.27
CA ARG A 84 -11.91 7.28 -2.36
C ARG A 84 -10.84 6.61 -3.23
N TYR A 85 -10.71 5.29 -3.10
CA TYR A 85 -9.70 4.48 -3.81
C TYR A 85 -10.25 3.84 -5.10
N ASN A 86 -11.42 4.26 -5.59
CA ASN A 86 -11.97 3.71 -6.81
C ASN A 86 -11.15 4.18 -8.02
N LEU A 87 -10.67 3.21 -8.79
CA LEU A 87 -10.03 3.46 -10.07
C LEU A 87 -11.06 3.61 -11.18
N LYS A 88 -10.80 4.52 -12.12
CA LYS A 88 -11.55 4.68 -13.36
C LYS A 88 -10.68 4.31 -14.55
N GLY A 89 -11.31 3.70 -15.55
CA GLY A 89 -10.71 3.43 -16.85
C GLY A 89 -11.45 4.23 -17.91
N ASP A 90 -10.72 4.84 -18.83
CA ASP A 90 -11.25 5.60 -19.97
C ASP A 90 -10.51 5.16 -21.25
N ASP A 91 -11.23 5.00 -22.36
CA ASP A 91 -10.71 4.56 -23.65
C ASP A 91 -10.88 5.62 -24.77
N ALA A 92 -11.22 6.86 -24.42
CA ALA A 92 -11.56 7.91 -25.38
C ALA A 92 -10.44 8.35 -26.35
N THR A 93 -9.17 8.00 -26.10
CA THR A 93 -8.01 8.54 -26.83
C THR A 93 -7.19 7.50 -27.60
N GLY A 94 -7.68 6.25 -27.73
CA GLY A 94 -6.96 5.15 -28.40
C GLY A 94 -5.90 4.46 -27.52
N GLU A 95 -5.78 4.89 -26.26
CA GLU A 95 -5.10 4.17 -25.18
C GLU A 95 -6.07 4.06 -24.00
N PHE A 96 -6.00 2.94 -23.27
CA PHE A 96 -6.80 2.76 -22.06
C PHE A 96 -6.11 3.45 -20.87
N VAL A 97 -6.70 4.51 -20.35
CA VAL A 97 -6.12 5.31 -19.26
C VAL A 97 -6.76 4.93 -17.93
N VAL A 98 -5.93 4.58 -16.94
CA VAL A 98 -6.39 4.30 -15.57
C VAL A 98 -6.03 5.47 -14.65
N THR A 99 -7.03 5.98 -13.92
CA THR A 99 -6.88 7.11 -12.97
C THR A 99 -7.49 6.80 -11.61
N ALA A 100 -7.04 7.51 -10.57
CA ALA A 100 -7.60 7.47 -9.21
C ALA A 100 -8.20 8.84 -8.79
N PRO A 101 -9.33 9.27 -9.36
CA PRO A 101 -9.85 10.64 -9.18
C PRO A 101 -10.22 10.99 -7.73
N GLY A 102 -10.50 9.98 -6.89
CA GLY A 102 -10.80 10.19 -5.48
C GLY A 102 -9.58 10.61 -4.64
N LEU A 103 -8.37 10.41 -5.14
CA LEU A 103 -7.11 10.72 -4.44
C LEU A 103 -6.61 12.14 -4.69
N GLN A 104 -7.06 12.81 -5.75
CA GLN A 104 -6.69 14.20 -6.09
C GLN A 104 -7.09 15.23 -5.01
N ARG A 105 -7.89 14.82 -4.02
CA ARG A 105 -8.33 15.68 -2.91
C ARG A 105 -7.69 15.23 -1.60
N LYS A 106 -7.15 16.18 -0.85
CA LYS A 106 -6.68 15.98 0.52
C LYS A 106 -7.85 15.69 1.46
N VAL A 107 -7.62 14.81 2.42
CA VAL A 107 -8.56 14.51 3.51
C VAL A 107 -7.96 15.01 4.81
N THR A 108 -8.77 15.67 5.63
CA THR A 108 -8.36 16.12 6.96
C THR A 108 -9.28 15.55 8.02
N VAL A 109 -8.71 15.26 9.18
CA VAL A 109 -9.40 14.69 10.34
C VAL A 109 -9.03 15.54 11.54
N ARG A 110 -10.02 16.26 12.09
CA ARG A 110 -9.81 17.22 13.19
C ARG A 110 -8.71 18.24 12.88
N GLY A 111 -8.67 18.74 11.64
CA GLY A 111 -7.70 19.74 11.19
C GLY A 111 -6.29 19.22 10.88
N LYS A 112 -6.02 17.93 11.02
CA LYS A 112 -4.75 17.31 10.60
C LYS A 112 -4.95 16.56 9.27
N GLU A 113 -3.97 16.66 8.38
CA GLU A 113 -3.98 15.89 7.13
C GLU A 113 -3.88 14.39 7.43
N LEU A 114 -4.73 13.60 6.77
CA LEU A 114 -4.68 12.15 6.83
C LEU A 114 -3.53 11.69 5.93
N VAL A 115 -2.63 10.89 6.49
CA VAL A 115 -1.48 10.33 5.77
C VAL A 115 -1.81 8.91 5.35
N GLU A 116 -1.74 8.69 4.04
CA GLU A 116 -2.13 7.46 3.37
C GLU A 116 -0.93 6.90 2.59
N ASN A 117 -0.57 5.65 2.87
CA ASN A 117 0.43 4.91 2.11
C ASN A 117 -0.30 4.01 1.12
N ILE A 118 -0.18 4.33 -0.18
CA ILE A 118 -0.89 3.65 -1.26
C ILE A 118 0.12 3.01 -2.21
N SER A 119 -0.10 1.74 -2.54
CA SER A 119 0.66 1.01 -3.54
C SER A 119 -0.25 0.18 -4.43
N TYR A 120 0.24 -0.11 -5.63
CA TYR A 120 -0.50 -0.83 -6.66
C TYR A 120 0.30 -2.04 -7.14
N THR A 121 -0.38 -3.18 -7.29
CA THR A 121 0.13 -4.32 -8.04
C THR A 121 -0.80 -4.57 -9.23
N VAL A 122 -0.25 -4.42 -10.43
CA VAL A 122 -0.98 -4.50 -11.69
C VAL A 122 -0.67 -5.85 -12.31
N PHE A 123 -1.71 -6.63 -12.56
CA PHE A 123 -1.65 -7.88 -13.31
C PHE A 123 -2.19 -7.61 -14.72
N ALA A 124 -1.26 -7.45 -15.67
CA ALA A 124 -1.54 -7.14 -17.06
C ALA A 124 -1.48 -8.42 -17.93
N PRO A 125 -2.43 -8.63 -18.85
CA PRO A 125 -2.36 -9.72 -19.83
C PRO A 125 -1.05 -9.71 -20.64
N GLU A 126 -0.63 -10.89 -21.13
CA GLU A 126 0.63 -11.05 -21.88
C GLU A 126 0.74 -10.16 -23.13
N ASN A 127 -0.40 -9.79 -23.74
CA ASN A 127 -0.46 -8.96 -24.95
C ASN A 127 -0.69 -7.46 -24.67
N VAL A 128 -0.55 -7.01 -23.41
CA VAL A 128 -0.81 -5.62 -23.01
C VAL A 128 0.49 -4.95 -22.57
N THR A 129 0.78 -3.82 -23.20
CA THR A 129 1.88 -2.93 -22.82
C THR A 129 1.37 -1.89 -21.83
N VAL A 130 1.96 -1.89 -20.63
CA VAL A 130 1.65 -0.93 -19.56
C VAL A 130 2.69 0.17 -19.54
N ARG A 131 2.22 1.42 -19.54
CA ARG A 131 3.03 2.62 -19.38
C ARG A 131 2.66 3.31 -18.08
N LEU A 132 3.65 3.90 -17.44
CA LEU A 132 3.48 4.68 -16.23
C LEU A 132 3.58 6.16 -16.59
N ASN A 133 2.66 6.99 -16.07
CA ASN A 133 2.86 8.42 -16.09
C ASN A 133 3.98 8.79 -15.10
N ASP A 134 4.69 9.90 -15.30
CA ASP A 134 5.89 10.30 -14.54
C ASP A 134 5.66 10.43 -13.01
N SER A 135 4.40 10.42 -12.56
CA SER A 135 3.99 10.44 -11.15
C SER A 135 4.01 9.07 -10.45
N ALA A 136 4.21 7.97 -11.20
CA ALA A 136 4.30 6.61 -10.67
C ALA A 136 5.76 6.17 -10.54
N SER A 137 6.17 5.77 -9.32
CA SER A 137 7.53 5.27 -9.05
C SER A 137 7.57 3.73 -9.08
N THR A 138 8.60 3.17 -9.72
CA THR A 138 8.86 1.71 -9.73
C THR A 138 9.86 1.35 -8.64
N SER A 139 9.52 0.42 -7.74
CA SER A 139 10.53 -0.27 -6.94
C SER A 139 11.26 -1.28 -7.83
N LYS A 140 12.49 -0.95 -8.24
CA LYS A 140 13.39 -1.91 -8.90
C LYS A 140 14.19 -2.64 -7.82
N GLU A 141 14.02 -3.95 -7.71
CA GLU A 141 14.99 -4.81 -7.03
C GLU A 141 16.32 -4.77 -7.81
N ASP A 142 17.38 -4.29 -7.16
CA ASP A 142 18.75 -4.34 -7.67
C ASP A 142 19.22 -5.80 -7.80
N VAL A 143 19.17 -6.34 -9.02
CA VAL A 143 19.91 -7.57 -9.35
C VAL A 143 21.38 -7.22 -9.41
N LYS A 144 22.10 -7.51 -8.30
CA LYS A 144 23.56 -7.50 -8.24
C LYS A 144 24.12 -8.53 -9.23
N ILE A 145 24.53 -8.07 -10.42
CA ILE A 145 25.33 -8.89 -11.34
C ILE A 145 26.69 -9.13 -10.67
N PRO A 146 27.15 -10.39 -10.50
CA PRO A 146 28.50 -10.65 -10.02
C PRO A 146 29.52 -10.19 -11.06
N ASN A 147 30.46 -9.35 -10.62
CA ASN A 147 31.62 -8.91 -11.40
C ASN A 147 32.28 -10.11 -12.09
N GLN A 148 32.33 -10.07 -13.42
CA GLN A 148 33.37 -10.74 -14.19
C GLN A 148 34.16 -9.65 -14.88
N PHE A 149 35.38 -9.41 -14.38
CA PHE A 149 36.67 -9.32 -15.09
C PHE A 149 37.77 -9.17 -14.03
#